data_AF-A0A9W9ZNM4-F1
#
_entry.id   AF-A0A9W9ZNM4-F1
#
_cell.length_a   1.000
_cell.length_b   1.000
_cell.length_c   1.000
_cell.angle_alpha   90.00
_cell.angle_beta   90.00
_cell.angle_gamma   90.00
#
_symmetry.space_group_name_H-M   'P 1'
#
loop_
_entity.id
_entity.type
_entity.pdbx_description
1 polymer ?
#
loop_
_entity_poly.entity_id
_entity_poly.type
_entity_poly.pdbx_seq_one_letter_code
_entity_poly.pdbx_strand_id
1 'polypeptide(L)'
;MTEKLLLILGSTLIHYQTILEALFLILSQNQPPRVVDNICGAVSRMVMANRNSVPLGKVFPGLLQCLPLKEDFEENRPVYSCIIELFSDQHPLIRQYLPQLLAVFSQVLPSDTLQDAIRSGLVSIIQKMYQQSPQRFQNILAEMPQEHAQVLMACCYIAGSWLTTLHNSA
;
A
#
# COMPACT_ATOMS: atom_id res chain seq x y z
N MET A 1 28.28 -24.77 12.24
CA MET A 1 28.01 -23.58 11.40
C MET A 1 26.54 -23.16 11.41
N THR A 2 25.61 -24.07 11.75
CA THR A 2 24.16 -23.84 11.80
C THR A 2 23.66 -23.08 13.03
N GLU A 3 24.21 -23.30 14.23
CA GLU A 3 23.73 -22.65 15.47
C GLU A 3 24.05 -21.16 15.55
N LYS A 4 25.23 -20.71 15.08
CA LYS A 4 25.55 -19.28 14.99
C LYS A 4 24.65 -18.56 13.99
N LEU A 5 24.30 -19.20 12.89
CA LEU A 5 23.34 -18.66 11.93
C LEU A 5 21.94 -18.56 12.54
N LEU A 6 21.51 -19.58 13.29
CA LEU A 6 20.22 -19.58 13.99
C LEU A 6 20.14 -18.52 15.08
N LEU A 7 21.25 -18.28 15.81
CA LEU A 7 21.34 -17.25 16.84
C LEU A 7 21.34 -15.85 16.22
N ILE A 8 22.04 -15.64 15.10
CA ILE A 8 22.04 -14.35 14.38
C ILE A 8 20.66 -14.10 13.75
N LEU A 9 20.02 -15.13 13.17
CA LEU A 9 18.66 -15.05 12.66
C LEU A 9 17.64 -14.80 13.78
N GLY A 10 17.81 -15.45 14.94
CA GLY A 10 16.96 -15.24 16.11
C GLY A 10 17.12 -13.85 16.72
N SER A 11 18.35 -13.36 16.88
CA SER A 11 18.61 -12.00 17.38
C SER A 11 18.11 -10.93 16.42
N THR A 12 18.27 -11.12 15.12
CA THR A 12 17.70 -10.19 14.12
C THR A 12 16.18 -10.20 14.13
N LEU A 13 15.52 -11.36 14.25
CA LEU A 13 14.05 -11.44 14.34
C LEU A 13 13.49 -10.68 15.55
N ILE A 14 14.16 -10.78 16.71
CA ILE A 14 13.78 -10.07 17.94
C ILE A 14 13.80 -8.55 17.72
N HIS A 15 14.81 -8.04 17.00
CA HIS A 15 14.86 -6.61 16.69
C HIS A 15 13.70 -6.17 15.79
N TYR A 16 13.29 -6.98 14.81
CA TYR A 16 12.13 -6.65 13.95
C TYR A 16 10.83 -6.56 14.74
N GLN A 17 10.57 -7.52 15.63
CA GLN A 17 9.35 -7.50 16.44
C GLN A 17 9.32 -6.29 17.39
N THR A 18 10.42 -6.01 18.09
CA THR A 18 10.53 -4.85 18.98
C THR A 18 10.39 -3.54 18.23
N ILE A 19 10.96 -3.43 17.02
CA ILE A 19 10.79 -2.23 16.18
C ILE A 19 9.32 -2.06 15.80
N LEU A 20 8.63 -3.13 15.37
CA LEU A 20 7.23 -3.03 14.98
C LEU A 20 6.31 -2.68 16.16
N GLU A 21 6.55 -3.26 17.33
CA GLU A 21 5.85 -2.91 18.57
C GLU A 21 6.08 -1.43 18.94
N ALA A 22 7.31 -0.95 18.86
CA ALA A 22 7.65 0.46 19.09
C ALA A 22 6.98 1.38 18.06
N LEU A 23 6.95 0.99 16.78
CA LEU A 23 6.32 1.77 15.72
C LEU A 23 4.80 1.85 15.92
N PHE A 24 4.13 0.76 16.30
CA PHE A 24 2.70 0.80 16.60
C PHE A 24 2.37 1.60 17.86
N LEU A 25 3.24 1.54 18.87
CA LEU A 25 3.12 2.41 20.04
C LEU A 25 3.24 3.89 19.65
N ILE A 26 4.20 4.23 18.79
CA ILE A 26 4.39 5.60 18.30
C ILE A 26 3.17 6.06 17.49
N LEU A 27 2.62 5.20 16.62
CA LEU A 27 1.41 5.48 15.83
C LEU A 27 0.14 5.63 16.70
N SER A 28 0.10 5.02 17.88
CA SER A 28 -1.01 5.21 18.84
C SER A 28 -1.00 6.57 19.56
N GLN A 29 0.05 7.37 19.33
CA GLN A 29 0.19 8.72 19.86
C GLN A 29 -0.10 9.75 18.76
N ASN A 30 -0.42 10.98 19.15
CA ASN A 30 -0.58 12.09 18.21
C ASN A 30 0.79 12.53 17.65
N GLN A 31 1.26 11.80 16.63
CA GLN A 31 2.53 12.09 15.96
C GLN A 31 2.34 13.10 14.81
N PRO A 32 3.38 13.89 14.49
CA PRO A 32 3.39 14.71 13.29
C PRO A 32 3.21 13.85 12.03
N PRO A 33 2.47 14.32 11.01
CA PRO A 33 2.22 13.56 9.79
C PRO A 33 3.49 13.05 9.11
N ARG A 34 4.52 13.90 8.98
CA ARG A 34 5.85 13.48 8.47
C ARG A 34 6.47 12.29 9.19
N VAL A 35 6.31 12.21 10.52
CA VAL A 35 6.84 11.09 11.31
C VAL A 35 6.08 9.81 10.96
N VAL A 36 4.76 9.89 10.87
CA VAL A 36 3.90 8.77 10.46
C VAL A 36 4.28 8.28 9.05
N ASP A 37 4.50 9.20 8.11
CA ASP A 37 4.86 8.85 6.73
C ASP A 37 6.21 8.12 6.64
N ASN A 38 7.23 8.63 7.34
CA ASN A 38 8.54 7.99 7.42
C ASN A 38 8.50 6.61 8.08
N ILE A 39 7.64 6.43 9.07
CA ILE A 39 7.40 5.13 9.69
C ILE A 39 6.78 4.16 8.68
N CYS A 40 5.77 4.58 7.91
CA CYS A 40 5.15 3.76 6.87
C CYS A 40 6.18 3.31 5.82
N GLY A 41 7.05 4.23 5.40
CA GLY A 41 8.17 3.94 4.50
C GLY A 41 9.16 2.94 5.08
N ALA A 42 9.59 3.12 6.34
CA ALA A 42 10.51 2.23 7.02
C ALA A 42 9.94 0.81 7.19
N VAL A 43 8.68 0.68 7.63
CA VAL A 43 7.98 -0.61 7.74
C VAL A 43 7.92 -1.30 6.38
N SER A 44 7.60 -0.56 5.33
CA SER A 44 7.51 -1.11 3.97
C SER A 44 8.86 -1.61 3.47
N ARG A 45 9.95 -0.88 3.71
CA ARG A 45 11.31 -1.34 3.44
C ARG A 45 11.68 -2.59 4.23
N MET A 46 11.32 -2.65 5.51
CA MET A 46 11.54 -3.83 6.36
C MET A 46 10.82 -5.08 5.82
N VAL A 47 9.57 -4.93 5.40
CA VAL A 47 8.80 -6.01 4.75
C VAL A 47 9.50 -6.48 3.48
N MET A 48 9.89 -5.54 2.61
CA MET A 48 10.54 -5.87 1.33
C MET A 48 11.92 -6.52 1.53
N ALA A 49 12.65 -6.14 2.58
CA ALA A 49 13.96 -6.70 2.89
C ALA A 49 13.89 -8.14 3.44
N ASN A 50 12.91 -8.45 4.29
CA ASN A 50 12.75 -9.80 4.84
C ASN A 50 11.30 -10.10 5.27
N ARG A 51 10.48 -10.52 4.30
CA ARG A 51 9.05 -10.81 4.49
C ARG A 51 8.77 -11.83 5.61
N ASN A 52 9.63 -12.84 5.74
CA ASN A 52 9.45 -13.92 6.72
C ASN A 52 9.71 -13.49 8.17
N SER A 53 10.42 -12.38 8.37
CA SER A 53 10.75 -11.86 9.69
C SER A 53 9.75 -10.81 10.20
N VAL A 54 8.80 -10.40 9.35
CA VAL A 54 7.76 -9.43 9.71
C VAL A 54 6.43 -10.17 9.87
N PRO A 55 5.74 -10.06 11.02
CA PRO A 55 4.40 -10.60 11.20
C PRO A 55 3.38 -9.76 10.41
N LEU A 56 3.39 -9.88 9.08
CA LEU A 56 2.61 -9.06 8.15
C LEU A 56 1.12 -9.01 8.49
N GLY A 57 0.53 -10.10 8.97
CA GLY A 57 -0.87 -10.12 9.39
C GLY A 57 -1.21 -9.16 10.52
N LYS A 58 -0.25 -8.80 11.38
CA LYS A 58 -0.41 -7.79 12.44
C LYS A 58 -0.04 -6.39 11.97
N VAL A 59 0.92 -6.29 11.07
CA VAL A 59 1.53 -5.00 10.66
C VAL A 59 0.74 -4.32 9.55
N PHE A 60 0.33 -5.09 8.54
CA PHE A 60 -0.31 -4.57 7.33
C PHE A 60 -1.60 -3.78 7.61
N PRO A 61 -2.50 -4.19 8.55
CA PRO A 61 -3.72 -3.44 8.83
C PRO A 61 -3.43 -2.04 9.38
N GLY A 62 -2.44 -1.92 10.27
CA GLY A 62 -2.06 -0.63 10.83
C GLY A 62 -1.27 0.24 9.85
N LEU A 63 -0.47 -0.36 8.97
CA LEU A 63 0.11 0.37 7.83
C LEU A 63 -1.00 0.97 6.96
N LEU A 64 -2.04 0.19 6.63
CA LEU A 64 -3.17 0.66 5.81
C LEU A 64 -3.94 1.81 6.46
N GLN A 65 -4.11 1.79 7.78
CA GLN A 65 -4.79 2.86 8.53
C GLN A 65 -4.05 4.20 8.48
N CYS A 66 -2.75 4.18 8.21
CA CYS A 66 -1.94 5.39 8.08
C CYS A 66 -1.99 6.01 6.68
N LEU A 67 -2.58 5.31 5.69
CA LEU A 67 -2.65 5.77 4.31
C LEU A 67 -3.94 6.54 4.02
N PRO A 68 -3.91 7.52 3.08
CA PRO A 68 -2.74 7.97 2.31
C PRO A 68 -1.75 8.79 3.15
N LEU A 69 -0.50 8.85 2.69
CA LEU A 69 0.55 9.70 3.28
C LEU A 69 0.17 11.18 3.16
N LYS A 70 0.70 12.02 4.06
CA LYS A 70 0.18 13.38 4.25
C LYS A 70 1.20 14.50 4.00
N GLU A 71 2.48 14.25 4.21
CA GLU A 71 3.52 15.28 4.21
C GLU A 71 4.80 14.80 3.50
N ASP A 72 5.30 13.59 3.79
CA ASP A 72 6.53 13.05 3.18
C ASP A 72 6.22 12.10 2.01
N PHE A 73 5.88 12.67 0.86
CA PHE A 73 5.44 11.91 -0.32
C PHE A 73 6.56 11.13 -1.02
N GLU A 74 7.83 11.32 -0.65
CA GLU A 74 8.92 10.43 -1.10
C GLU A 74 8.70 9.00 -0.59
N GLU A 75 8.04 8.85 0.56
CA GLU A 75 7.73 7.55 1.15
C GLU A 75 6.58 6.81 0.43
N ASN A 76 5.89 7.46 -0.52
CA ASN A 76 4.96 6.77 -1.43
C ASN A 76 5.64 5.63 -2.19
N ARG A 77 6.89 5.85 -2.63
CA ARG A 77 7.64 4.85 -3.40
C ARG A 77 7.79 3.53 -2.63
N PRO A 78 8.44 3.48 -1.45
CA PRO A 78 8.58 2.22 -0.70
C PRO A 78 7.24 1.65 -0.24
N VAL A 79 6.27 2.49 0.17
CA VAL A 79 4.96 2.03 0.62
C VAL A 79 4.20 1.30 -0.49
N TYR A 80 4.00 1.95 -1.63
CA TYR A 80 3.22 1.36 -2.71
C TYR A 80 4.00 0.30 -3.48
N SER A 81 5.33 0.37 -3.57
CA SER A 81 6.14 -0.74 -4.09
C SER A 81 5.95 -2.01 -3.26
N CYS A 82 5.87 -1.91 -1.94
CA CYS A 82 5.57 -3.05 -1.07
C CYS A 82 4.20 -3.66 -1.37
N ILE A 83 3.16 -2.81 -1.52
CA ILE A 83 1.80 -3.26 -1.86
C ILE A 83 1.76 -3.93 -3.25
N ILE A 84 2.46 -3.37 -4.24
CA ILE A 84 2.56 -3.92 -5.59
C ILE A 84 3.26 -5.28 -5.61
N GLU A 85 4.31 -5.44 -4.81
CA GLU A 85 5.01 -6.72 -4.66
C GLU A 85 4.11 -7.77 -4.01
N LEU A 86 3.43 -7.42 -2.91
CA LEU A 86 2.47 -8.31 -2.23
C LEU A 86 1.33 -8.74 -3.16
N PHE A 87 0.88 -7.85 -4.05
CA PHE A 87 -0.09 -8.19 -5.09
C PHE A 87 0.48 -9.20 -6.09
N SER A 88 1.71 -8.97 -6.56
CA SER A 88 2.39 -9.83 -7.54
C SER A 88 2.63 -11.24 -6.98
N ASP A 89 2.91 -11.33 -5.68
CA ASP A 89 3.01 -12.58 -4.91
C ASP A 89 1.65 -13.26 -4.65
N GLN A 90 0.53 -12.65 -5.05
CA GLN A 90 -0.82 -13.10 -4.72
C GLN A 90 -1.07 -13.26 -3.21
N HIS A 91 -0.44 -12.39 -2.41
CA HIS A 91 -0.48 -12.51 -0.95
C HIS A 91 -1.92 -12.38 -0.42
N PRO A 92 -2.38 -13.26 0.50
CA PRO A 92 -3.77 -13.27 0.97
C PRO A 92 -4.28 -11.94 1.53
N LEU A 93 -3.39 -11.14 2.14
CA LEU A 93 -3.72 -9.83 2.69
C LEU A 93 -4.27 -8.86 1.63
N ILE A 94 -3.79 -8.93 0.39
CA ILE A 94 -4.30 -8.08 -0.70
C ILE A 94 -5.78 -8.37 -0.97
N ARG A 95 -6.15 -9.66 -0.98
CA ARG A 95 -7.53 -10.11 -1.17
C ARG A 95 -8.42 -9.73 0.02
N GLN A 96 -7.87 -9.79 1.23
CA GLN A 96 -8.56 -9.49 2.48
C GLN A 96 -8.87 -7.99 2.61
N TYR A 97 -7.91 -7.13 2.28
CA TYR A 97 -8.01 -5.67 2.43
C TYR A 97 -8.30 -4.94 1.11
N LEU A 98 -8.82 -5.65 0.11
CA LEU A 98 -9.06 -5.10 -1.22
C LEU A 98 -9.94 -3.84 -1.19
N PRO A 99 -11.07 -3.77 -0.47
CA PRO A 99 -11.89 -2.56 -0.42
C PRO A 99 -11.13 -1.34 0.11
N GLN A 100 -10.36 -1.52 1.18
CA GLN A 100 -9.59 -0.44 1.80
C GLN A 100 -8.42 0.01 0.89
N LEU A 101 -7.77 -0.94 0.21
CA LEU A 101 -6.73 -0.63 -0.78
C LEU A 101 -7.30 0.18 -1.94
N LEU A 102 -8.45 -0.20 -2.48
CA LEU A 102 -9.10 0.55 -3.55
C LEU A 102 -9.51 1.95 -3.11
N ALA A 103 -9.98 2.12 -1.87
CA ALA A 103 -10.28 3.44 -1.29
C ALA A 103 -9.03 4.32 -1.13
N VAL A 104 -7.88 3.75 -0.78
CA VAL A 104 -6.61 4.49 -0.74
C VAL A 104 -6.16 4.85 -2.16
N PHE A 105 -6.22 3.91 -3.10
CA PHE A 105 -5.81 4.13 -4.49
C PHE A 105 -6.63 5.23 -5.15
N SER A 106 -7.94 5.26 -4.94
CA SER A 106 -8.81 6.31 -5.50
C SER A 106 -8.47 7.72 -4.99
N GLN A 107 -7.85 7.84 -3.82
CA GLN A 107 -7.41 9.12 -3.25
C GLN A 107 -6.06 9.57 -3.80
N VAL A 108 -5.12 8.63 -4.04
CA VAL A 108 -3.75 8.99 -4.45
C VAL A 108 -3.53 9.03 -5.95
N LEU A 109 -4.32 8.28 -6.73
CA LEU A 109 -4.21 8.23 -8.19
C LEU A 109 -4.46 9.57 -8.90
N PRO A 110 -5.24 10.52 -8.35
CA PRO A 110 -5.33 11.87 -8.90
C PRO A 110 -4.19 12.81 -8.46
N SER A 111 -3.42 12.46 -7.42
CA SER A 111 -2.40 13.34 -6.84
C SER A 111 -1.14 13.43 -7.70
N ASP A 112 -0.60 14.64 -7.89
CA ASP A 112 0.68 14.89 -8.58
C ASP A 112 1.91 14.47 -7.76
N THR A 113 1.72 14.19 -6.48
CA THR A 113 2.80 13.75 -5.57
C THR A 113 3.16 12.27 -5.73
N LEU A 114 2.33 11.51 -6.46
CA LEU A 114 2.54 10.09 -6.72
C LEU A 114 3.48 9.90 -7.92
N GLN A 115 4.58 9.18 -7.71
CA GLN A 115 5.56 8.94 -8.78
C GLN A 115 4.97 8.08 -9.91
N ASP A 116 5.27 8.39 -11.16
CA ASP A 116 4.65 7.75 -12.34
C ASP A 116 4.77 6.23 -12.39
N ALA A 117 5.93 5.70 -11.98
CA ALA A 117 6.15 4.26 -11.91
C ALA A 117 5.20 3.59 -10.91
N ILE A 118 4.96 4.24 -9.76
CA ILE A 118 4.02 3.76 -8.75
C ILE A 118 2.59 3.86 -9.27
N ARG A 119 2.22 5.01 -9.84
CA ARG A 119 0.90 5.21 -10.44
C ARG A 119 0.57 4.13 -11.46
N SER A 120 1.51 3.83 -12.36
CA SER A 120 1.39 2.77 -13.36
C SER A 120 1.21 1.38 -12.74
N GLY A 121 1.93 1.10 -11.65
CA GLY A 121 1.79 -0.15 -10.89
C GLY A 121 0.40 -0.29 -10.24
N LEU A 122 -0.11 0.78 -9.62
CA LEU A 122 -1.44 0.78 -8.99
C LEU A 122 -2.56 0.64 -10.04
N VAL A 123 -2.46 1.32 -11.18
CA VAL A 123 -3.40 1.16 -12.31
C VAL A 123 -3.38 -0.29 -12.82
N SER A 124 -2.20 -0.89 -12.94
CA SER A 124 -2.05 -2.29 -13.36
C SER A 124 -2.72 -3.28 -12.40
N ILE A 125 -2.65 -3.01 -11.09
CA ILE A 125 -3.36 -3.79 -10.07
C ILE A 125 -4.87 -3.71 -10.28
N ILE A 126 -5.40 -2.49 -10.43
CA ILE A 126 -6.83 -2.25 -10.63
C ILE A 126 -7.34 -2.98 -11.86
N GLN A 127 -6.64 -2.86 -12.98
CA GLN A 127 -6.99 -3.53 -14.24
C GLN A 127 -7.01 -5.05 -14.09
N LYS A 128 -5.97 -5.63 -13.46
CA LYS A 128 -5.91 -7.08 -13.21
C LYS A 128 -7.03 -7.54 -12.28
N MET A 129 -7.35 -6.78 -11.24
CA MET A 129 -8.45 -7.11 -10.32
C MET A 129 -9.81 -7.06 -10.99
N TYR A 130 -10.03 -6.04 -11.82
CA TYR A 130 -11.25 -5.93 -12.63
C TYR A 130 -11.37 -7.11 -13.60
N GLN A 131 -10.30 -7.46 -14.31
CA GLN A 131 -10.30 -8.60 -15.25
C GLN A 131 -10.53 -9.95 -14.55
N GLN A 132 -9.95 -10.15 -13.35
CA GLN A 132 -10.06 -11.40 -12.61
C GLN A 132 -11.42 -11.57 -11.92
N SER A 133 -12.05 -10.49 -11.48
CA SER A 133 -13.32 -10.55 -10.74
C SER A 133 -14.16 -9.28 -10.92
N PRO A 134 -14.75 -9.06 -12.12
CA PRO A 134 -15.49 -7.82 -12.42
C PRO A 134 -16.65 -7.57 -11.44
N GLN A 135 -17.41 -8.62 -11.10
CA GLN A 135 -18.56 -8.49 -10.20
C GLN A 135 -18.15 -8.05 -8.79
N ARG A 136 -17.10 -8.67 -8.23
CA ARG A 136 -16.61 -8.30 -6.89
C ARG A 136 -16.10 -6.87 -6.89
N PHE A 137 -15.39 -6.47 -7.94
CA PHE A 137 -14.90 -5.10 -8.10
C PHE A 137 -16.07 -4.12 -8.14
N GLN A 138 -17.07 -4.35 -9.00
CA GLN A 138 -18.26 -3.49 -9.11
C GLN A 138 -19.05 -3.40 -7.80
N ASN A 139 -19.18 -4.50 -7.04
CA ASN A 139 -19.85 -4.48 -5.74
C ASN A 139 -19.13 -3.56 -4.74
N ILE A 140 -17.79 -3.60 -4.70
CA ILE A 140 -17.01 -2.71 -3.83
C ILE A 140 -17.24 -1.26 -4.23
N LEU A 141 -17.17 -0.96 -5.54
CA LEU A 141 -17.35 0.38 -6.06
C LEU A 141 -18.75 0.97 -5.78
N ALA A 142 -19.78 0.13 -5.76
CA ALA A 142 -21.14 0.56 -5.45
C ALA A 142 -21.30 1.06 -4.00
N GLU A 143 -20.41 0.66 -3.09
CA GLU A 143 -20.38 1.08 -1.69
C GLU A 143 -19.50 2.33 -1.47
N MET A 144 -18.77 2.78 -2.50
CA MET A 144 -17.85 3.91 -2.41
C MET A 144 -18.51 5.24 -2.82
N PRO A 145 -18.03 6.39 -2.32
CA PRO A 145 -18.40 7.69 -2.87
C PRO A 145 -18.16 7.75 -4.38
N GLN A 146 -19.09 8.38 -5.11
CA GLN A 146 -19.11 8.39 -6.57
C GLN A 146 -17.79 8.90 -7.18
N GLU A 147 -17.19 9.94 -6.60
CA GLU A 147 -15.91 10.51 -7.03
C GLU A 147 -14.79 9.45 -7.01
N HIS A 148 -14.68 8.69 -5.93
CA HIS A 148 -13.68 7.63 -5.80
C HIS A 148 -13.95 6.45 -6.75
N ALA A 149 -15.21 6.04 -6.89
CA ALA A 149 -15.59 4.98 -7.81
C ALA A 149 -15.27 5.35 -9.27
N GLN A 150 -15.47 6.61 -9.67
CA GLN A 150 -15.16 7.10 -11.01
C GLN A 150 -13.66 7.05 -11.32
N VAL A 151 -12.80 7.43 -10.37
CA VAL A 151 -11.34 7.32 -10.52
C VAL A 151 -10.93 5.87 -10.83
N LEU A 152 -11.43 4.92 -10.05
CA LEU A 152 -11.11 3.50 -10.22
C LEU A 152 -11.68 2.92 -11.52
N MET A 153 -12.90 3.31 -11.90
CA MET A 153 -13.51 2.89 -13.15
C MET A 153 -12.75 3.43 -14.36
N ALA A 154 -12.30 4.68 -14.33
CA ALA A 154 -11.46 5.23 -15.39
C ALA A 154 -10.20 4.36 -15.61
N CYS A 155 -9.57 3.89 -14.52
CA CYS A 155 -8.40 3.01 -14.63
C CYS A 155 -8.67 1.69 -15.35
N CYS A 156 -9.90 1.17 -15.27
CA CYS A 156 -10.25 -0.12 -15.87
C CYS A 156 -10.30 -0.09 -17.41
N TYR A 157 -10.55 1.09 -18.01
CA TYR A 157 -10.75 1.23 -19.45
C TYR A 157 -9.59 1.91 -20.18
N ILE A 158 -8.60 2.44 -19.44
CA ILE A 158 -7.48 3.19 -20.03
C ILE A 158 -6.32 2.25 -20.39
N ALA A 159 -6.13 2.01 -21.69
CA ALA A 159 -4.87 1.53 -22.24
C ALA A 159 -3.93 2.74 -22.48
N GLY A 160 -3.09 3.05 -21.48
CA GLY A 160 -1.93 3.95 -21.62
C GLY A 160 -2.18 5.36 -22.19
N SER A 161 -2.52 6.33 -21.32
CA SER A 161 -2.04 7.74 -21.34
C SER A 161 -2.94 8.60 -20.44
N TRP A 162 -2.40 9.13 -19.33
CA TRP A 162 -3.18 9.77 -18.28
C TRP A 162 -3.15 11.32 -18.27
N LEU A 163 -2.63 11.99 -19.31
CA LEU A 163 -2.41 13.44 -19.22
C LEU A 163 -3.51 14.36 -19.79
N THR A 164 -4.52 13.86 -20.50
CA THR A 164 -5.47 14.76 -21.20
C THR A 164 -6.89 14.79 -20.68
N THR A 165 -7.34 13.82 -19.88
CA THR A 165 -8.77 13.72 -19.54
C THR A 165 -9.15 14.28 -18.17
N LEU A 166 -8.24 14.31 -17.20
CA LEU A 166 -8.55 14.84 -15.86
C LEU A 166 -8.38 16.36 -15.74
N HIS A 167 -7.58 16.99 -16.60
CA HIS A 167 -7.35 18.44 -16.55
C HIS A 167 -8.45 19.28 -17.22
N ASN A 168 -9.37 18.64 -17.96
CA ASN A 168 -10.45 19.32 -18.69
C ASN A 168 -11.81 19.28 -17.97
N SER A 169 -11.85 18.84 -16.72
CA SER A 169 -13.10 18.76 -15.93
C SER A 169 -13.08 19.61 -14.65
N ALA A 170 -12.19 20.59 -14.57
CA ALA A 170 -12.19 21.62 -13.52
C ALA A 170 -12.64 22.96 -14.10
#